data_AF-A0A3D4ZSJ4-F1
#
_entry.id   AF-A0A3D4ZSJ4-F1
#
_cell.length_a   1.000
_cell.length_b   1.000
_cell.length_c   1.000
_cell.angle_alpha   90.00
_cell.angle_beta   90.00
_cell.angle_gamma   90.00
#
_symmetry.space_group_name_H-M   'P 1'
#
loop_
_entity.id
_entity.type
_entity.pdbx_description
1 polymer ?
#
loop_
_entity_poly.entity_id
_entity_poly.type
_entity_poly.pdbx_seq_one_letter_code
_entity_poly.pdbx_strand_id
1 'polypeptide(L)'
;MGAESEGYRGGLTRIVLDYCTVIINVARLRADRQLGMRGCVVGTLASVPYAERLRLFGQPDELALPGANPVVRAKTKAHILEAYQPVLYDTGEKYPPVWEYRAVLMSSDPVALDVTGMRLLAAEQALSQQPLPEDHAKPEKALSYLQPATTDAVGLGQSDPALITVELLGTARETLIQIEQIEP
;
A
#
# COMPACT_ATOMS: atom_id res chain seq x y z
N MET A 1 -10.63 17.36 -27.22
CA MET A 1 -9.25 16.98 -26.86
C MET A 1 -8.55 18.23 -26.34
N GLY A 2 -8.13 18.39 -25.09
CA GLY A 2 -8.22 17.53 -23.91
C GLY A 2 -7.79 18.35 -22.68
N ALA A 3 -8.74 18.63 -21.78
CA ALA A 3 -8.51 19.27 -20.49
C ALA A 3 -7.59 18.45 -19.55
N GLU A 4 -7.33 17.18 -19.89
CA GLU A 4 -6.35 16.34 -19.19
C GLU A 4 -4.90 16.88 -19.31
N SER A 5 -4.61 17.71 -20.32
CA SER A 5 -3.27 18.26 -20.55
C SER A 5 -2.89 19.43 -19.65
N GLU A 6 -3.86 20.14 -19.04
CA GLU A 6 -3.53 21.31 -18.20
C GLU A 6 -3.16 20.93 -16.76
N GLY A 7 -3.71 19.82 -16.25
CA GLY A 7 -3.45 19.32 -14.89
C GLY A 7 -2.29 18.33 -14.78
N TYR A 8 -1.89 17.71 -15.90
CA TYR A 8 -0.83 16.70 -15.95
C TYR A 8 0.22 17.03 -17.01
N ARG A 9 1.50 16.93 -16.64
CA ARG A 9 2.67 17.15 -17.52
C ARG A 9 3.56 15.92 -17.49
N GLY A 10 3.95 15.41 -18.66
CA GLY A 10 4.78 14.20 -18.76
C GLY A 10 4.16 12.97 -18.08
N GLY A 11 2.82 12.87 -18.07
CA GLY A 11 2.11 11.77 -17.42
C GLY A 11 1.97 11.90 -15.90
N LEU A 12 2.40 13.01 -15.29
CA LEU A 12 2.32 13.25 -13.85
C LEU A 12 1.56 14.53 -13.50
N THR A 13 0.92 14.57 -12.34
CA THR A 13 0.17 15.74 -11.87
C THR A 13 1.11 16.93 -11.62
N ARG A 14 0.70 18.11 -12.05
CA ARG A 14 1.43 19.35 -11.79
C ARG A 14 1.59 19.65 -10.31
N ILE A 15 0.67 19.17 -9.46
CA ILE A 15 0.80 19.29 -8.01
C ILE A 15 2.11 18.63 -7.55
N VAL A 16 2.34 17.39 -7.97
CA VAL A 16 3.55 16.62 -7.66
C VAL A 16 4.78 17.27 -8.28
N LEU A 17 4.69 17.74 -9.52
CA LEU A 17 5.85 18.29 -10.24
C LEU A 17 6.26 19.67 -9.72
N ASP A 18 5.32 20.58 -9.58
CA ASP A 18 5.57 22.01 -9.45
C ASP A 18 5.42 22.51 -8.00
N TYR A 19 4.59 21.85 -7.19
CA TYR A 19 4.20 22.38 -5.86
C TYR A 19 4.65 21.52 -4.68
N CYS A 20 4.74 20.20 -4.84
CA CYS A 20 5.22 19.33 -3.77
C CYS A 20 6.74 19.43 -3.63
N THR A 21 7.21 19.74 -2.42
CA THR A 21 8.63 19.61 -2.03
C THR A 21 8.90 18.23 -1.43
N VAL A 22 7.94 17.72 -0.66
CA VAL A 22 7.96 16.42 -0.01
C VAL A 22 6.61 15.75 -0.24
N ILE A 23 6.62 14.43 -0.43
CA ILE A 23 5.45 13.58 -0.53
C ILE A 23 5.48 12.58 0.63
N ILE A 24 4.37 12.49 1.35
CA ILE A 24 4.05 11.41 2.28
C ILE A 24 2.89 10.65 1.66
N ASN A 25 3.15 9.40 1.28
CA ASN A 25 2.13 8.56 0.66
C ASN A 25 1.39 7.79 1.75
N VAL A 26 0.10 8.05 1.88
CA VAL A 26 -0.75 7.39 2.89
C VAL A 26 -1.76 6.50 2.16
N ALA A 27 -1.74 5.21 2.47
CA ALA A 27 -2.69 4.24 1.96
C ALA A 27 -3.38 3.49 3.11
N ARG A 28 -4.60 3.02 2.87
CA ARG A 28 -5.31 2.13 3.78
C ARG A 28 -5.10 0.69 3.36
N LEU A 29 -4.80 -0.19 4.32
CA LEU A 29 -4.74 -1.62 4.09
C LEU A 29 -6.13 -2.15 3.73
N ARG A 30 -6.26 -2.68 2.51
CA ARG A 30 -7.49 -3.30 2.05
C ARG A 30 -7.24 -4.44 1.08
N ALA A 31 -8.03 -5.49 1.22
CA ALA A 31 -8.20 -6.49 0.19
C ALA A 31 -8.84 -5.85 -1.05
N ASP A 32 -8.53 -6.41 -2.22
CA ASP A 32 -9.04 -5.96 -3.51
C ASP A 32 -9.20 -7.15 -4.45
N ARG A 33 -10.37 -7.32 -5.08
CA ARG A 33 -10.61 -8.49 -5.94
C ARG A 33 -9.74 -8.52 -7.19
N GLN A 34 -9.39 -7.35 -7.72
CA GLN A 34 -8.62 -7.22 -8.95
C GLN A 34 -7.13 -7.41 -8.70
N LEU A 35 -6.58 -6.85 -7.62
CA LEU A 35 -5.16 -6.82 -7.33
C LEU A 35 -4.75 -7.70 -6.14
N GLY A 36 -5.69 -8.35 -5.46
CA GLY A 36 -5.48 -9.06 -4.19
C GLY A 36 -5.50 -8.11 -3.00
N MET A 37 -4.69 -7.06 -3.04
CA MET A 37 -4.56 -6.05 -2.00
C MET A 37 -4.21 -4.69 -2.61
N ARG A 38 -4.66 -3.59 -2.00
CA ARG A 38 -4.16 -2.25 -2.27
C ARG A 38 -3.46 -1.69 -1.05
N GLY A 39 -2.29 -1.11 -1.29
CA GLY A 39 -1.51 -0.40 -0.30
C GLY A 39 -0.74 0.77 -0.90
N CYS A 40 0.46 0.99 -0.41
CA CYS A 40 1.31 2.13 -0.72
C CYS A 40 1.81 2.13 -2.17
N VAL A 41 2.10 0.98 -2.79
CA VAL A 41 2.52 0.93 -4.20
C VAL A 41 1.40 1.45 -5.10
N VAL A 42 0.18 0.96 -4.91
CA VAL A 42 -1.02 1.43 -5.62
C VAL A 42 -1.37 2.88 -5.26
N GLY A 43 -1.05 3.32 -4.04
CA GLY A 43 -1.21 4.71 -3.62
C GLY A 43 -0.48 5.72 -4.50
N THR A 44 0.64 5.31 -5.12
CA THR A 44 1.41 6.19 -6.03
C THR A 44 0.65 6.55 -7.31
N LEU A 45 -0.39 5.80 -7.69
CA LEU A 45 -1.25 6.13 -8.83
C LEU A 45 -2.01 7.46 -8.67
N ALA A 46 -2.01 8.06 -7.46
CA ALA A 46 -2.48 9.42 -7.23
C ALA A 46 -1.69 10.46 -8.06
N SER A 47 -0.45 10.15 -8.47
CA SER A 47 0.40 11.06 -9.23
C SER A 47 0.13 11.07 -10.73
N VAL A 48 -0.67 10.14 -11.28
CA VAL A 48 -0.90 9.99 -12.73
C VAL A 48 -2.35 10.31 -13.12
N PRO A 49 -2.63 10.66 -14.40
CA PRO A 49 -3.98 10.89 -14.90
C PRO A 49 -4.89 9.69 -14.67
N TYR A 50 -6.21 9.95 -14.63
CA TYR A 50 -7.20 8.90 -14.45
C TYR A 50 -7.16 7.83 -15.57
N ALA A 51 -7.01 8.24 -16.83
CA ALA A 51 -6.89 7.32 -17.95
C ALA A 51 -5.69 6.37 -17.79
N GLU A 52 -4.54 6.91 -17.37
CA GLU A 52 -3.34 6.11 -17.11
C GLU A 52 -3.52 5.18 -15.91
N ARG A 53 -4.17 5.66 -14.85
CA ARG A 53 -4.53 4.83 -13.70
C ARG A 53 -5.39 3.64 -14.10
N LEU A 54 -6.39 3.83 -14.96
CA LEU A 54 -7.24 2.74 -15.46
C LEU A 54 -6.45 1.74 -16.29
N ARG A 55 -5.54 2.21 -17.15
CA ARG A 55 -4.64 1.36 -17.93
C ARG A 55 -3.78 0.49 -17.00
N LEU A 56 -3.16 1.10 -16.00
CA LEU A 56 -2.28 0.42 -15.04
C LEU A 56 -3.02 -0.60 -14.17
N PHE A 57 -4.30 -0.37 -13.83
CA PHE A 57 -5.10 -1.41 -13.17
C PHE A 57 -5.26 -2.67 -14.02
N GLY A 58 -5.23 -2.54 -15.35
CA GLY A 58 -5.23 -3.68 -16.28
C GLY A 58 -3.86 -4.33 -16.50
N GLN A 59 -2.78 -3.73 -16.00
CA GLN A 59 -1.39 -4.19 -16.18
C GLN A 59 -0.66 -4.16 -14.82
N PRO A 60 -0.95 -5.15 -13.94
CA PRO A 60 -0.45 -5.13 -12.56
C PRO A 60 1.07 -5.03 -12.45
N ASP A 61 1.81 -5.58 -13.40
CA ASP A 61 3.27 -5.54 -13.47
C ASP A 61 3.85 -4.13 -13.64
N GLU A 62 3.06 -3.21 -14.18
CA GLU A 62 3.45 -1.81 -14.36
C GLU A 62 2.99 -0.89 -13.20
N LEU A 63 2.24 -1.40 -12.22
CA LEU A 63 1.63 -0.57 -11.15
C LEU A 63 2.66 0.19 -10.31
N ALA A 64 3.91 -0.28 -10.26
CA ALA A 64 5.00 0.35 -9.53
C ALA A 64 5.66 1.52 -10.28
N LEU A 65 5.44 1.65 -11.61
CA LEU A 65 6.11 2.65 -12.44
C LEU A 65 5.89 4.09 -11.98
N PRO A 66 4.68 4.52 -11.56
CA PRO A 66 4.48 5.87 -11.06
C PRO A 66 5.30 6.18 -9.80
N GLY A 67 5.40 5.23 -8.87
CA GLY A 67 6.23 5.36 -7.67
C GLY A 67 7.72 5.35 -7.98
N ALA A 68 8.13 4.58 -8.99
CA ALA A 68 9.52 4.48 -9.43
C ALA A 68 9.97 5.69 -10.27
N ASN A 69 9.04 6.52 -10.76
CA ASN A 69 9.38 7.73 -11.50
C ASN A 69 10.36 8.61 -10.70
N PRO A 70 11.48 9.07 -11.29
CA PRO A 70 12.53 9.78 -10.56
C PRO A 70 12.04 11.00 -9.76
N VAL A 71 11.06 11.75 -10.30
CA VAL A 71 10.54 12.95 -9.62
C VAL A 71 9.67 12.56 -8.44
N VAL A 72 8.79 11.57 -8.61
CA VAL A 72 7.93 11.06 -7.53
C VAL A 72 8.79 10.44 -6.42
N ARG A 73 9.74 9.58 -6.81
CA ARG A 73 10.66 8.90 -5.90
C ARG A 73 11.53 9.88 -5.13
N ALA A 74 12.11 10.88 -5.78
CA ALA A 74 12.96 11.87 -5.12
C ALA A 74 12.21 12.70 -4.06
N LYS A 75 10.92 12.96 -4.31
CA LYS A 75 10.06 13.74 -3.41
C LYS A 75 9.41 12.90 -2.32
N THR A 76 9.20 11.60 -2.54
CA THR A 76 8.58 10.71 -1.55
C THR A 76 9.56 10.35 -0.45
N LYS A 77 9.18 10.62 0.81
CA LYS A 77 10.04 10.41 1.98
C LYS A 77 9.55 9.33 2.92
N ALA A 78 8.24 9.12 2.95
CA ALA A 78 7.64 8.11 3.78
C ALA A 78 6.37 7.56 3.11
N HIS A 79 6.15 6.29 3.36
CA HIS A 79 4.92 5.58 3.07
C HIS A 79 4.29 5.17 4.40
N ILE A 80 3.00 5.38 4.53
CA ILE A 80 2.21 5.01 5.71
C ILE A 80 1.07 4.11 5.24
N LEU A 81 1.04 2.89 5.75
CA LEU A 81 -0.03 1.95 5.55
C LEU A 81 -0.88 1.90 6.83
N GLU A 82 -2.03 2.54 6.77
CA GLU A 82 -3.01 2.55 7.85
C GLU A 82 -3.71 1.19 7.92
N ALA A 83 -3.60 0.53 9.07
CA ALA A 83 -4.18 -0.76 9.35
C ALA A 83 -4.95 -0.75 10.67
N TYR A 84 -5.65 0.35 10.98
CA TYR A 84 -6.51 0.43 12.16
C TYR A 84 -7.76 -0.43 11.97
N GLN A 85 -8.47 -0.22 10.86
CA GLN A 85 -9.62 -1.02 10.44
C GLN A 85 -9.44 -1.48 8.98
N PRO A 86 -8.60 -2.49 8.71
CA PRO A 86 -8.36 -2.94 7.35
C PRO A 86 -9.63 -3.54 6.72
N VAL A 87 -9.79 -3.36 5.41
CA VAL A 87 -10.87 -4.08 4.69
C VAL A 87 -10.40 -5.50 4.43
N LEU A 88 -10.93 -6.47 5.18
CA LEU A 88 -10.52 -7.87 5.08
C LEU A 88 -11.08 -8.58 3.84
N TYR A 89 -12.31 -8.22 3.47
CA TYR A 89 -13.03 -8.82 2.35
C TYR A 89 -13.50 -7.73 1.41
N ASP A 90 -13.13 -7.85 0.14
CA ASP A 90 -13.75 -7.10 -0.94
C ASP A 90 -14.70 -8.04 -1.67
N THR A 91 -15.98 -7.91 -1.38
CA THR A 91 -17.08 -8.69 -1.96
C THR A 91 -17.89 -7.87 -2.96
N GLY A 92 -17.51 -6.61 -3.21
CA GLY A 92 -18.28 -5.66 -4.01
C GLY A 92 -19.43 -4.96 -3.25
N GLU A 93 -19.78 -5.43 -2.04
CA GLU A 93 -20.77 -4.79 -1.17
C GLU A 93 -20.07 -4.09 0.01
N LYS A 94 -20.70 -3.03 0.53
CA LYS A 94 -20.19 -2.32 1.71
C LYS A 94 -20.55 -3.10 2.98
N TYR A 95 -19.63 -3.93 3.46
CA TYR A 95 -19.73 -4.56 4.77
C TYR A 95 -19.13 -3.64 5.86
N PRO A 96 -19.70 -3.62 7.08
CA PRO A 96 -19.04 -2.99 8.22
C PRO A 96 -17.68 -3.67 8.47
N PRO A 97 -16.68 -2.95 9.00
CA PRO A 97 -15.39 -3.54 9.30
C PRO A 97 -15.57 -4.71 10.27
N VAL A 98 -15.14 -5.90 9.82
CA VAL A 98 -15.29 -7.17 10.57
C VAL A 98 -14.20 -7.37 11.63
N TRP A 99 -13.15 -6.55 11.60
CA TRP A 99 -11.99 -6.65 12.50
C TRP A 99 -11.26 -5.31 12.65
N GLU A 100 -10.45 -5.20 13.70
CA GLU A 100 -9.56 -4.07 13.95
C GLU A 100 -8.14 -4.58 14.23
N TYR A 101 -7.18 -4.24 13.39
CA TYR A 101 -5.77 -4.56 13.62
C TYR A 101 -5.05 -3.50 14.47
N ARG A 102 -5.60 -2.26 14.50
CA ARG A 102 -5.16 -1.15 15.37
C ARG A 102 -3.67 -0.78 15.22
N ALA A 103 -3.11 -0.94 14.03
CA ALA A 103 -1.72 -0.59 13.77
C ALA A 103 -1.56 0.47 12.67
N VAL A 104 -0.40 1.11 12.70
CA VAL A 104 0.11 1.95 11.61
C VAL A 104 1.46 1.37 11.21
N LEU A 105 1.63 1.05 9.94
CA LEU A 105 2.90 0.61 9.40
C LEU A 105 3.51 1.77 8.62
N MET A 106 4.82 2.00 8.79
CA MET A 106 5.52 3.09 8.13
C MET A 106 6.88 2.62 7.60
N SER A 107 7.25 3.05 6.41
CA SER A 107 8.53 2.72 5.79
C SER A 107 8.88 3.71 4.68
N SER A 108 10.16 3.83 4.32
CA SER A 108 10.57 4.42 3.04
C SER A 108 10.44 3.43 1.88
N ASP A 109 10.30 2.13 2.17
CA ASP A 109 10.09 1.07 1.19
C ASP A 109 8.58 0.73 1.10
N PRO A 110 7.87 1.16 0.03
CA PRO A 110 6.46 0.85 -0.14
C PRO A 110 6.19 -0.63 -0.42
N VAL A 111 7.16 -1.35 -0.98
CA VAL A 111 7.02 -2.78 -1.26
C VAL A 111 7.07 -3.57 0.04
N ALA A 112 7.93 -3.17 0.99
CA ALA A 112 7.97 -3.76 2.34
C ALA A 112 6.62 -3.63 3.06
N LEU A 113 5.98 -2.45 2.96
CA LEU A 113 4.67 -2.23 3.54
C LEU A 113 3.61 -3.10 2.88
N ASP A 114 3.60 -3.18 1.55
CA ASP A 114 2.55 -3.90 0.85
C ASP A 114 2.71 -5.42 0.95
N VAL A 115 3.94 -5.94 0.97
CA VAL A 115 4.21 -7.36 1.28
C VAL A 115 3.77 -7.69 2.70
N THR A 116 4.07 -6.83 3.67
CA THR A 116 3.63 -7.02 5.05
C THR A 116 2.10 -6.97 5.16
N GLY A 117 1.46 -5.96 4.55
CA GLY A 117 0.01 -5.81 4.52
C GLY A 117 -0.69 -6.99 3.86
N MET A 118 -0.15 -7.49 2.75
CA MET A 118 -0.63 -8.70 2.07
C MET A 118 -0.60 -9.91 3.02
N ARG A 119 0.53 -10.12 3.72
CA ARG A 119 0.67 -11.22 4.68
C ARG A 119 -0.30 -11.09 5.86
N LEU A 120 -0.52 -9.88 6.37
CA LEU A 120 -1.48 -9.62 7.44
C LEU A 120 -2.90 -9.98 7.02
N LEU A 121 -3.33 -9.55 5.82
CA LEU A 121 -4.64 -9.91 5.29
C LEU A 121 -4.77 -11.42 5.08
N ALA A 122 -3.78 -12.07 4.48
CA ALA A 122 -3.79 -13.51 4.25
C ALA A 122 -3.89 -14.31 5.56
N ALA A 123 -3.11 -13.91 6.58
CA ALA A 123 -3.13 -14.54 7.90
C ALA A 123 -4.50 -14.37 8.57
N GLU A 124 -5.07 -13.17 8.56
CA GLU A 124 -6.39 -12.93 9.16
C GLU A 124 -7.50 -13.67 8.42
N GLN A 125 -7.47 -13.73 7.09
CA GLN A 125 -8.42 -14.50 6.30
C GLN A 125 -8.35 -16.01 6.63
N ALA A 126 -7.15 -16.54 6.89
CA ALA A 126 -6.99 -17.94 7.29
C ALA A 126 -7.49 -18.21 8.73
N LEU A 127 -7.37 -17.22 9.63
CA LEU A 127 -7.80 -17.33 11.03
C LEU A 127 -9.30 -17.18 11.22
N SER A 128 -9.98 -16.39 10.39
CA SER A 128 -11.38 -16.02 10.61
C SER A 128 -12.36 -17.20 10.57
N GLN A 129 -11.98 -18.33 9.96
CA GLN A 129 -12.81 -19.54 9.76
C GLN A 129 -14.18 -19.26 9.12
N GLN A 130 -14.41 -18.06 8.57
CA GLN A 130 -15.67 -17.71 7.93
C GLN A 130 -15.68 -18.28 6.51
N PRO A 131 -16.79 -18.86 6.06
CA PRO A 131 -16.92 -19.26 4.66
C PRO A 131 -16.85 -18.00 3.79
N LEU A 132 -15.77 -17.90 3.01
CA LEU A 132 -15.54 -16.78 2.11
C LEU A 132 -16.31 -17.02 0.80
N PRO A 133 -16.94 -15.98 0.21
CA PRO A 133 -17.51 -16.08 -1.12
C PRO A 133 -16.47 -16.57 -2.15
N GLU A 134 -16.88 -17.32 -3.16
CA GLU A 134 -15.95 -17.96 -4.12
C GLU A 134 -15.01 -16.94 -4.79
N ASP A 135 -15.52 -15.75 -5.11
CA ASP A 135 -14.75 -14.69 -5.76
C ASP A 135 -14.10 -13.67 -4.80
N HIS A 136 -14.00 -13.96 -3.50
CA HIS A 136 -13.37 -13.02 -2.56
C HIS A 136 -11.94 -12.66 -2.99
N ALA A 137 -11.50 -11.47 -2.57
CA ALA A 137 -10.13 -11.02 -2.79
C ALA A 137 -9.12 -11.96 -2.11
N LYS A 138 -8.20 -12.51 -2.90
CA LYS A 138 -7.06 -13.33 -2.44
C LYS A 138 -5.82 -12.43 -2.33
N PRO A 139 -5.36 -12.07 -1.12
CA PRO A 139 -4.28 -11.11 -0.92
C PRO A 139 -3.02 -11.45 -1.73
N GLU A 140 -2.67 -12.73 -1.86
CA GLU A 140 -1.48 -13.22 -2.57
C GLU A 140 -1.46 -12.84 -4.05
N LYS A 141 -2.61 -12.52 -4.64
CA LYS A 141 -2.68 -11.96 -6.01
C LYS A 141 -1.89 -10.65 -6.13
N ALA A 142 -1.64 -9.94 -5.03
CA ALA A 142 -0.80 -8.74 -5.00
C ALA A 142 0.64 -9.00 -5.43
N LEU A 143 1.12 -10.25 -5.35
CA LEU A 143 2.43 -10.63 -5.90
C LEU A 143 2.58 -10.28 -7.37
N SER A 144 1.48 -10.21 -8.14
CA SER A 144 1.48 -9.80 -9.55
C SER A 144 2.05 -8.39 -9.78
N TYR A 145 1.95 -7.48 -8.80
CA TYR A 145 2.55 -6.16 -8.86
C TYR A 145 3.71 -5.95 -7.89
N LEU A 146 3.80 -6.75 -6.82
CA LEU A 146 4.89 -6.66 -5.85
C LEU A 146 6.18 -7.28 -6.36
N GLN A 147 6.13 -8.41 -7.09
CA GLN A 147 7.34 -9.05 -7.62
C GLN A 147 8.04 -8.17 -8.68
N PRO A 148 7.33 -7.57 -9.66
CA PRO A 148 7.97 -6.67 -10.61
C PRO A 148 8.56 -5.42 -9.94
N ALA A 149 7.94 -4.94 -8.85
CA ALA A 149 8.38 -3.75 -8.13
C ALA A 149 9.75 -3.89 -7.44
N THR A 150 10.21 -5.12 -7.16
CA THR A 150 11.52 -5.38 -6.54
C THR A 150 12.66 -5.58 -7.54
N THR A 151 12.34 -5.77 -8.81
CA THR A 151 13.35 -5.99 -9.86
C THR A 151 14.27 -4.79 -10.01
N ASP A 152 15.53 -5.00 -10.41
CA ASP A 152 16.50 -3.91 -10.62
C ASP A 152 16.02 -2.84 -11.63
N ALA A 153 15.17 -3.23 -12.58
CA ALA A 153 14.61 -2.33 -13.59
C ALA A 153 13.64 -1.29 -12.99
N VAL A 154 12.86 -1.68 -11.98
CA VAL A 154 11.89 -0.79 -11.31
C VAL A 154 12.49 -0.25 -10.00
N GLY A 155 13.09 -1.14 -9.21
CA GLY A 155 13.88 -0.86 -8.02
C GLY A 155 13.13 -0.01 -6.99
N LEU A 156 11.81 -0.21 -6.86
CA LEU A 156 10.96 0.63 -6.00
C LEU A 156 11.15 0.29 -4.51
N GLY A 157 11.44 -0.97 -4.21
CA GLY A 157 11.62 -1.50 -2.86
C GLY A 157 12.18 -2.92 -2.87
N GLN A 158 12.54 -3.46 -1.72
CA GLN A 158 13.15 -4.79 -1.58
C GLN A 158 12.40 -5.68 -0.60
N SER A 159 11.62 -5.10 0.33
CA SER A 159 10.88 -5.86 1.35
C SER A 159 11.77 -6.80 2.17
N ASP A 160 12.88 -6.30 2.69
CA ASP A 160 13.76 -7.06 3.59
C ASP A 160 13.10 -7.24 4.98
N PRO A 161 12.70 -8.47 5.37
CA PRO A 161 12.07 -8.71 6.65
C PRO A 161 12.99 -8.45 7.85
N ALA A 162 14.31 -8.55 7.67
CA ALA A 162 15.28 -8.34 8.75
C ALA A 162 15.34 -6.88 9.22
N LEU A 163 14.81 -5.95 8.41
CA LEU A 163 14.75 -4.52 8.72
C LEU A 163 13.43 -4.12 9.39
N ILE A 164 12.50 -5.05 9.59
CA ILE A 164 11.21 -4.75 10.23
C ILE A 164 11.41 -4.64 11.74
N THR A 165 11.02 -3.49 12.29
CA THR A 165 10.92 -3.27 13.74
C THR A 165 9.46 -3.21 14.13
N VAL A 166 9.08 -3.91 15.21
CA VAL A 166 7.72 -3.89 15.76
C VAL A 166 7.75 -3.19 17.11
N GLU A 167 7.10 -2.03 17.18
CA GLU A 167 6.92 -1.28 18.42
C GLU A 167 5.47 -1.42 18.90
N LEU A 168 5.29 -2.00 20.09
CA LEU A 168 3.99 -2.06 20.74
C LEU A 168 3.79 -0.77 21.53
N LEU A 169 3.14 0.20 20.89
CA LEU A 169 2.79 1.47 21.50
C LEU A 169 1.36 1.42 22.04
N GLY A 170 1.22 1.63 23.34
CA GLY A 170 -0.08 1.69 23.99
C GLY A 170 0.06 1.73 25.49
N THR A 171 -1.00 2.20 26.13
CA THR A 171 -1.19 2.01 27.56
C THR A 171 -2.07 0.77 27.74
N ALA A 172 -1.62 -0.23 28.51
CA ALA A 172 -2.59 -0.95 29.34
C ALA A 172 -3.35 0.15 30.12
N ARG A 173 -4.68 0.10 30.22
CA ARG A 173 -5.46 1.14 30.92
C ARG A 173 -4.67 1.66 32.13
N GLU A 174 -4.24 2.92 32.04
CA GLU A 174 -3.47 3.66 33.07
C GLU A 174 -1.95 3.39 33.26
N THR A 175 -1.19 2.91 32.29
CA THR A 175 0.28 2.94 32.42
C THR A 175 1.00 3.17 31.09
N LEU A 176 1.81 4.24 31.03
CA LEU A 176 2.79 4.47 29.97
C LEU A 176 3.79 3.30 29.99
N ILE A 177 3.78 2.47 28.95
CA ILE A 177 4.83 1.48 28.74
C ILE A 177 6.06 2.24 28.21
N GLN A 178 7.14 2.23 28.98
CA GLN A 178 8.46 2.60 28.48
C GLN A 178 8.95 1.47 27.56
N ILE A 179 9.40 1.84 26.37
CA ILE A 179 9.96 0.92 25.39
C ILE A 179 11.28 0.39 25.94
N GLU A 180 11.27 -0.82 26.49
CA GLU A 180 12.50 -1.61 26.64
C GLU A 180 12.70 -2.40 25.35
N GLN A 181 13.88 -2.21 24.76
CA GLN A 181 14.30 -2.84 23.51
C GLN A 181 14.07 -4.35 23.59
N ILE A 182 13.29 -4.88 22.66
CA ILE A 182 13.23 -6.32 22.44
C ILE A 182 14.49 -6.65 21.63
N GLU A 183 15.47 -7.26 22.29
CA GLU A 183 16.67 -7.80 21.64
C GLU A 183 16.31 -8.97 20.70
N PRO A 184 17.13 -9.19 19.65
CA PRO A 184 16.76 -9.87 18.40
C PRO A 184 16.38 -11.35 18.50
#